data_AF-A0A7R9U637-F1
#
_entry.id   AF-A0A7R9U637-F1
#
_cell.length_a   1.000
_cell.length_b   1.000
_cell.length_c   1.000
_cell.angle_alpha   90.00
_cell.angle_beta   90.00
_cell.angle_gamma   90.00
#
_symmetry.space_group_name_H-M   'P 1'
#
loop_
_entity.id
_entity.type
_entity.pdbx_description
1 polymer ?
#
loop_
_entity_poly.entity_id
_entity_poly.type
_entity_poly.pdbx_seq_one_letter_code
_entity_poly.pdbx_strand_id
1 'polypeptide(L)'
;PMSDDIVVHGEEHCSLMITAAERHGALILALEHRYYGPVDSYPVEDLSTENLQYLSSQQALADIANLHMLITKEYGLASQNRWITWGGSYPGMMASWARYKYPHLIFASVASSAPVQAVLENKGYNEVIAKALATTSIGGSAECLAVVKEAFADVGSMLKEREGRGQLYTLFDVCEPDEDPLAQKLNADEFTMDISFLVYSQVNDPASSRPTENVAIACEDFLLN
;
A
#
# COMPACT_ATOMS: atom_id res chain seq x y z
N PRO A 1 -15.69 -5.59 13.34
CA PRO A 1 -15.90 -6.92 12.72
C PRO A 1 -15.48 -6.86 11.24
N MET A 2 -14.42 -7.59 10.86
CA MET A 2 -14.08 -7.77 9.44
C MET A 2 -15.31 -8.38 8.75
N SER A 3 -15.76 -7.78 7.65
CA SER A 3 -16.93 -8.30 6.95
C SER A 3 -16.61 -9.68 6.37
N ASP A 4 -17.62 -10.54 6.30
CA ASP A 4 -17.51 -11.89 5.74
C ASP A 4 -16.93 -11.88 4.30
N ASP A 5 -17.08 -10.77 3.56
CA ASP A 5 -16.52 -10.59 2.22
C ASP A 5 -14.99 -10.48 2.18
N ILE A 6 -14.31 -9.95 3.21
CA ILE A 6 -12.83 -9.88 3.24
C ILE A 6 -12.22 -11.29 3.35
N VAL A 7 -12.95 -12.21 3.97
CA VAL A 7 -12.52 -13.60 4.21
C VAL A 7 -12.72 -14.47 2.97
N VAL A 8 -13.72 -14.18 2.13
CA VAL A 8 -14.07 -14.99 0.95
C VAL A 8 -13.54 -14.40 -0.36
N HIS A 9 -13.46 -13.06 -0.47
CA HIS A 9 -13.08 -12.33 -1.68
C HIS A 9 -11.93 -11.34 -1.47
N GLY A 10 -11.40 -11.18 -0.25
CA GLY A 10 -10.26 -10.30 0.02
C GLY A 10 -9.00 -10.78 -0.71
N GLU A 11 -8.16 -9.81 -1.10
CA GLU A 11 -6.87 -9.93 -1.79
C GLU A 11 -6.16 -11.28 -1.60
N GLU A 12 -5.43 -11.76 -2.63
CA GLU A 12 -4.76 -13.07 -2.67
C GLU A 12 -4.04 -13.47 -1.36
N HIS A 13 -3.53 -12.49 -0.62
CA HIS A 13 -2.90 -12.66 0.70
C HIS A 13 -3.82 -13.24 1.79
N CYS A 14 -5.04 -12.71 1.94
CA CYS A 14 -5.99 -13.20 2.95
C CYS A 14 -6.49 -14.61 2.59
N SER A 15 -6.79 -14.83 1.31
CA SER A 15 -7.24 -16.13 0.79
C SER A 15 -6.21 -17.25 1.06
N LEU A 16 -4.92 -16.97 0.84
CA LEU A 16 -3.86 -17.94 1.09
C LEU A 16 -3.71 -18.28 2.58
N MET A 17 -3.77 -17.27 3.46
CA MET A 17 -3.69 -17.47 4.91
C MET A 17 -4.85 -18.35 5.40
N ILE A 18 -6.07 -18.06 4.96
CA ILE A 18 -7.28 -18.81 5.35
C ILE A 18 -7.21 -20.25 4.89
N THR A 19 -6.84 -20.48 3.62
CA THR A 19 -6.68 -21.82 3.06
C THR A 19 -5.62 -22.62 3.82
N ALA A 20 -4.49 -21.99 4.17
CA ALA A 20 -3.44 -22.64 4.95
C ALA A 20 -3.92 -22.96 6.38
N ALA A 21 -4.64 -22.05 7.01
CA ALA A 21 -5.17 -22.25 8.36
C ALA A 21 -6.15 -23.41 8.41
N GLU A 22 -7.08 -23.51 7.46
CA GLU A 22 -8.03 -24.63 7.36
C GLU A 22 -7.30 -25.98 7.23
N ARG A 23 -6.32 -26.07 6.31
CA ARG A 23 -5.53 -27.30 6.08
C ARG A 23 -4.74 -27.74 7.30
N HIS A 24 -4.33 -26.81 8.16
CA HIS A 24 -3.51 -27.09 9.34
C HIS A 24 -4.29 -27.07 10.65
N GLY A 25 -5.61 -26.82 10.62
CA GLY A 25 -6.42 -26.63 11.83
C GLY A 25 -5.89 -25.49 12.70
N ALA A 26 -5.40 -24.41 12.09
CA ALA A 26 -4.75 -23.31 12.79
C ALA A 26 -5.76 -22.25 13.27
N LEU A 27 -5.41 -21.59 14.38
CA LEU A 27 -6.09 -20.38 14.84
C LEU A 27 -5.63 -19.19 14.00
N ILE A 28 -6.58 -18.39 13.50
CA ILE A 28 -6.29 -17.12 12.83
C ILE A 28 -6.47 -15.99 13.83
N LEU A 29 -5.49 -15.08 13.89
CA LEU A 29 -5.51 -13.89 14.71
C LEU A 29 -5.21 -12.70 13.82
N ALA A 30 -6.15 -11.76 13.76
CA ALA A 30 -5.94 -10.50 13.06
C ALA A 30 -5.69 -9.41 14.11
N LEU A 31 -4.43 -8.97 14.19
CA LEU A 31 -4.02 -7.90 15.10
C LEU A 31 -4.11 -6.56 14.38
N GLU A 32 -4.94 -5.68 14.90
CA GLU A 32 -5.00 -4.30 14.44
C GLU A 32 -3.76 -3.52 14.91
N HIS A 33 -3.23 -2.68 14.03
CA HIS A 33 -2.04 -1.90 14.33
C HIS A 33 -2.42 -0.72 15.24
N ARG A 34 -1.61 -0.46 16.28
CA ARG A 34 -1.79 0.72 17.13
C ARG A 34 -1.98 2.00 16.30
N TYR A 35 -2.88 2.87 16.72
CA TYR A 35 -3.26 4.12 16.01
C TYR A 35 -4.04 3.95 14.70
N TYR A 36 -4.40 2.74 14.30
CA TYR A 36 -5.25 2.50 13.13
C TYR A 36 -6.55 1.81 13.56
N GLY A 37 -7.64 2.15 12.88
CA GLY A 37 -8.94 1.54 13.12
C GLY A 37 -9.77 2.23 14.21
N PRO A 38 -10.59 1.49 14.97
CA PRO A 38 -11.37 2.02 16.08
C PRO A 38 -10.48 2.64 17.15
N VAL A 39 -11.06 3.58 17.91
CA VAL A 39 -10.37 4.27 19.01
C VAL A 39 -9.81 3.31 20.06
N ASP A 40 -10.41 2.12 20.22
CA ASP A 40 -9.91 1.08 21.14
C ASP A 40 -8.52 0.53 20.76
N SER A 41 -8.10 0.71 19.50
CA SER A 41 -6.76 0.36 19.02
C SER A 41 -5.74 1.47 19.27
N TYR A 42 -6.14 2.58 19.91
CA TYR A 42 -5.26 3.71 20.20
C TYR A 42 -4.75 3.62 21.64
N PRO A 43 -3.43 3.70 21.87
CA PRO A 43 -2.88 3.65 23.23
C PRO A 43 -3.05 4.99 23.99
N VAL A 44 -3.78 5.95 23.42
CA VAL A 44 -3.88 7.36 23.81
C VAL A 44 -5.30 7.86 23.55
N GLU A 45 -5.70 8.95 24.22
CA GLU A 45 -7.05 9.53 24.10
C GLU A 45 -7.28 10.29 22.80
N ASP A 46 -6.21 10.86 22.20
CA ASP A 46 -6.28 11.60 20.94
C ASP A 46 -5.04 11.39 20.05
N LEU A 47 -5.12 11.88 18.81
CA LEU A 47 -4.07 11.80 17.80
C LEU A 47 -3.23 13.10 17.72
N SER A 48 -3.11 13.85 18.82
CA SER A 48 -2.21 15.01 18.86
C SER A 48 -0.76 14.60 18.60
N THR A 49 0.04 15.53 18.06
CA THR A 49 1.45 15.26 17.70
C THR A 49 2.27 14.73 18.89
N GLU A 50 1.99 15.21 20.11
CA GLU A 50 2.64 14.71 21.32
C GLU A 50 2.28 13.24 21.60
N ASN A 51 1.02 12.87 21.38
CA ASN A 51 0.54 11.50 21.55
C ASN A 51 1.01 10.55 20.44
N LEU A 52 1.47 11.06 19.29
CA LEU A 52 2.09 10.23 18.23
C LEU A 52 3.49 9.70 18.59
N GLN A 53 4.06 10.09 19.74
CA GLN A 53 5.37 9.58 20.19
C GLN A 53 5.41 8.05 20.36
N TYR A 54 4.26 7.38 20.56
CA TYR A 54 4.19 5.92 20.66
C TYR A 54 3.82 5.23 19.34
N LEU A 55 3.65 5.98 18.24
CA LEU A 55 3.46 5.44 16.90
C LEU A 55 4.82 5.12 16.29
N SER A 56 5.30 3.90 16.54
CA SER A 56 6.53 3.39 15.93
C SER A 56 6.46 1.90 15.62
N SER A 57 7.22 1.47 14.61
CA SER A 57 7.33 0.06 14.24
C SER A 57 7.86 -0.81 15.40
N GLN A 58 8.81 -0.30 16.20
CA GLN A 58 9.36 -0.99 17.35
C GLN A 58 8.27 -1.30 18.39
N GLN A 59 7.39 -0.33 18.62
CA GLN A 59 6.31 -0.49 19.56
C GLN A 59 5.20 -1.40 19.03
N ALA A 60 4.83 -1.29 17.75
CA ALA A 60 3.89 -2.22 17.12
C ALA A 60 4.41 -3.67 17.08
N LEU A 61 5.73 -3.86 16.92
CA LEU A 61 6.38 -5.17 17.05
C LEU A 61 6.27 -5.73 18.49
N ALA A 62 6.34 -4.87 19.51
CA ALA A 62 6.12 -5.27 20.88
C ALA A 62 4.67 -5.69 21.13
N ASP A 63 3.68 -5.07 20.47
CA ASP A 63 2.28 -5.49 20.55
C ASP A 63 2.08 -6.91 19.99
N ILE A 64 2.75 -7.25 18.88
CA ILE A 64 2.73 -8.62 18.33
C ILE A 64 3.28 -9.63 19.36
N ALA A 65 4.39 -9.30 20.02
CA ALA A 65 4.97 -10.16 21.05
C ALA A 65 4.06 -10.29 22.29
N ASN A 66 3.41 -9.20 22.70
CA ASN A 66 2.46 -9.21 23.80
C ASN A 66 1.21 -10.03 23.47
N LEU A 67 0.66 -9.89 22.27
CA LEU A 67 -0.46 -10.69 21.80
C LEU A 67 -0.12 -12.19 21.84
N HIS A 68 1.06 -12.58 21.35
CA HIS A 68 1.53 -13.95 21.43
C HIS A 68 1.45 -14.49 22.88
N MET A 69 1.97 -13.73 23.86
CA MET A 69 1.94 -14.15 25.27
C MET A 69 0.52 -14.27 25.80
N LEU A 70 -0.35 -13.31 25.50
CA LEU A 70 -1.74 -13.28 25.94
C LEU A 70 -2.51 -14.50 25.42
N ILE A 71 -2.46 -14.73 24.12
CA ILE A 71 -3.18 -15.83 23.46
C ILE A 71 -2.59 -17.19 23.83
N THR A 72 -1.26 -17.30 23.95
CA THR A 72 -0.62 -18.54 24.43
C THR A 72 -1.13 -18.93 25.81
N LYS A 73 -1.27 -17.94 26.71
CA LYS A 73 -1.82 -18.16 28.04
C LYS A 73 -3.32 -18.49 28.02
N GLU A 74 -4.10 -17.74 27.24
CA GLU A 74 -5.56 -17.89 27.16
C GLU A 74 -5.97 -19.27 26.64
N TYR A 75 -5.28 -19.77 25.61
CA TYR A 75 -5.61 -21.04 24.96
C TYR A 75 -4.73 -22.21 25.42
N GLY A 76 -3.82 -21.99 26.38
CA GLY A 76 -2.91 -23.03 26.87
C GLY A 76 -2.01 -23.61 25.78
N LEU A 77 -1.58 -22.76 24.83
CA LEU A 77 -0.73 -23.19 23.72
C LEU A 77 0.67 -23.56 24.22
N ALA A 78 1.28 -24.56 23.60
CA ALA A 78 2.60 -25.05 23.96
C ALA A 78 3.55 -25.02 22.75
N SER A 79 4.78 -25.50 22.92
CA SER A 79 5.84 -25.37 21.91
C SER A 79 5.54 -26.07 20.58
N GLN A 80 4.60 -27.02 20.55
CA GLN A 80 4.10 -27.62 19.31
C GLN A 80 3.21 -26.69 18.49
N ASN A 81 2.60 -25.67 19.10
CA ASN A 81 1.79 -24.66 18.43
C ASN A 81 2.71 -23.62 17.81
N ARG A 82 2.97 -23.75 16.52
CA ARG A 82 3.86 -22.84 15.79
C ARG A 82 3.13 -21.57 15.38
N TRP A 83 3.72 -20.43 15.68
CA TRP A 83 3.22 -19.12 15.29
C TRP A 83 3.81 -18.68 13.96
N ILE A 84 2.97 -18.28 13.02
CA ILE A 84 3.40 -17.76 11.71
C ILE A 84 2.79 -16.38 11.53
N THR A 85 3.61 -15.37 11.27
CA THR A 85 3.14 -14.02 10.96
C THR A 85 2.88 -13.86 9.46
N TRP A 86 1.85 -13.11 9.10
CA TRP A 86 1.44 -12.87 7.72
C TRP A 86 1.23 -11.37 7.46
N GLY A 87 1.57 -10.90 6.26
CA GLY A 87 1.26 -9.53 5.84
C GLY A 87 1.70 -9.20 4.42
N GLY A 88 1.00 -8.25 3.80
CA GLY A 88 1.37 -7.61 2.53
C GLY A 88 1.86 -6.18 2.76
N SER A 89 2.73 -5.63 1.90
CA SER A 89 3.20 -4.23 2.01
C SER A 89 3.85 -3.93 3.39
N TYR A 90 3.50 -2.82 4.05
CA TYR A 90 3.96 -2.50 5.41
C TYR A 90 3.66 -3.62 6.43
N PRO A 91 2.45 -4.20 6.51
CA PRO A 91 2.21 -5.42 7.29
C PRO A 91 3.16 -6.57 6.96
N GLY A 92 3.58 -6.72 5.71
CA GLY A 92 4.62 -7.69 5.31
C GLY A 92 5.98 -7.37 5.91
N MET A 93 6.37 -6.10 5.95
CA MET A 93 7.58 -5.66 6.67
C MET A 93 7.47 -6.02 8.15
N MET A 94 6.35 -5.70 8.79
CA MET A 94 6.07 -6.05 10.19
C MET A 94 6.12 -7.56 10.43
N ALA A 95 5.53 -8.38 9.55
CA ALA A 95 5.57 -9.84 9.65
C ALA A 95 7.02 -10.37 9.60
N SER A 96 7.83 -9.86 8.67
CA SER A 96 9.25 -10.23 8.55
C SER A 96 10.07 -9.78 9.77
N TRP A 97 9.84 -8.56 10.25
CA TRP A 97 10.55 -7.99 11.39
C TRP A 97 10.17 -8.67 12.70
N ALA A 98 8.91 -9.09 12.86
CA ALA A 98 8.46 -9.86 14.01
C ALA A 98 9.22 -11.20 14.12
N ARG A 99 9.35 -11.93 13.01
CA ARG A 99 10.17 -13.16 12.96
C ARG A 99 11.65 -12.87 13.22
N TYR A 100 12.18 -11.79 12.64
CA TYR A 100 13.58 -11.40 12.83
C TYR A 100 13.90 -11.01 14.28
N LYS A 101 13.04 -10.21 14.93
CA LYS A 101 13.24 -9.69 16.29
C LYS A 101 12.87 -10.70 17.37
N TYR A 102 11.84 -11.52 17.14
CA TYR A 102 11.34 -12.49 18.11
C TYR A 102 11.36 -13.92 17.55
N PRO A 103 12.52 -14.44 17.12
CA PRO A 103 12.61 -15.79 16.54
C PRO A 103 12.31 -16.91 17.55
N HIS A 104 12.30 -16.58 18.85
CA HIS A 104 11.91 -17.47 19.94
C HIS A 104 10.38 -17.56 20.14
N LEU A 105 9.60 -16.63 19.57
CA LEU A 105 8.12 -16.62 19.62
C LEU A 105 7.52 -17.02 18.27
N ILE A 106 8.01 -16.41 17.19
CA ILE A 106 7.45 -16.56 15.85
C ILE A 106 8.25 -17.60 15.10
N PHE A 107 7.65 -18.69 14.63
CA PHE A 107 8.32 -19.79 13.92
C PHE A 107 8.70 -19.42 12.48
N ALA A 108 7.81 -18.75 11.75
CA ALA A 108 8.04 -18.32 10.37
C ALA A 108 7.24 -17.05 10.04
N SER A 109 7.53 -16.41 8.91
CA SER A 109 6.79 -15.25 8.41
C SER A 109 6.51 -15.37 6.92
N VAL A 110 5.30 -15.00 6.49
CA VAL A 110 4.95 -14.75 5.10
C VAL A 110 4.86 -13.24 4.91
N ALA A 111 5.83 -12.68 4.19
CA ALA A 111 5.96 -11.24 3.97
C ALA A 111 5.85 -10.96 2.46
N SER A 112 4.64 -10.66 2.01
CA SER A 112 4.40 -10.40 0.59
C SER A 112 4.57 -8.92 0.24
N SER A 113 5.16 -8.64 -0.92
CA SER A 113 5.34 -7.28 -1.46
C SER A 113 5.90 -6.30 -0.42
N ALA A 114 6.77 -6.78 0.48
CA ALA A 114 7.24 -6.05 1.64
C ALA A 114 8.52 -5.28 1.30
N PRO A 115 8.49 -3.93 1.25
CA PRO A 115 9.67 -3.13 0.95
C PRO A 115 10.57 -3.00 2.19
N VAL A 116 11.16 -4.11 2.64
CA VAL A 116 11.99 -4.17 3.86
C VAL A 116 13.27 -3.32 3.77
N GLN A 117 13.71 -3.01 2.55
CA GLN A 117 14.80 -2.09 2.31
C GLN A 117 14.25 -0.68 2.10
N ALA A 118 14.49 0.20 3.08
CA ALA A 118 14.17 1.61 2.95
C ALA A 118 15.12 2.28 1.94
N VAL A 119 14.55 2.99 0.97
CA VAL A 119 15.26 3.76 -0.04
C VAL A 119 14.70 5.18 -0.04
N LEU A 120 15.56 6.18 0.18
CA LEU A 120 15.12 7.59 0.26
C LEU A 120 14.57 8.08 -1.08
N GLU A 121 15.27 7.80 -2.17
CA GLU A 121 14.83 8.13 -3.53
C GLU A 121 14.56 6.82 -4.30
N ASN A 122 13.35 6.29 -4.18
CA ASN A 122 12.99 5.03 -4.80
C ASN A 122 12.54 5.19 -6.27
N LYS A 123 13.48 5.54 -7.16
CA LYS A 123 13.22 5.61 -8.62
C LYS A 123 12.76 4.26 -9.18
N GLY A 124 13.21 3.16 -8.56
CA GLY A 124 12.83 1.80 -8.95
C GLY A 124 11.32 1.55 -8.91
N TYR A 125 10.57 2.26 -8.06
CA TYR A 125 9.10 2.19 -8.05
C TYR A 125 8.54 2.59 -9.44
N ASN A 126 8.88 3.79 -9.92
CA ASN A 126 8.40 4.30 -11.20
C ASN A 126 8.95 3.52 -12.40
N GLU A 127 10.17 2.97 -12.30
CA GLU A 127 10.75 2.12 -13.34
C GLU A 127 9.96 0.82 -13.54
N VAL A 128 9.46 0.22 -12.45
CA VAL A 128 8.61 -0.98 -12.52
C VAL A 128 7.28 -0.66 -13.20
N ILE A 129 6.67 0.49 -12.87
CA ILE A 129 5.45 0.95 -13.55
C ILE A 129 5.69 1.20 -15.03
N ALA A 130 6.75 1.93 -15.39
CA ALA A 130 7.11 2.17 -16.78
C ALA A 130 7.30 0.86 -17.55
N LYS A 131 7.93 -0.14 -16.92
CA LYS A 131 8.08 -1.47 -17.49
C LYS A 131 6.73 -2.17 -17.67
N ALA A 132 5.83 -2.07 -16.70
CA ALA A 132 4.49 -2.67 -16.79
C ALA A 132 3.69 -2.09 -17.97
N LEU A 133 3.67 -0.76 -18.10
CA LEU A 133 3.01 -0.06 -19.21
C LEU A 133 3.59 -0.43 -20.58
N ALA A 134 4.87 -0.81 -20.65
CA ALA A 134 5.50 -1.30 -21.87
C ALA A 134 5.35 -2.81 -22.14
N THR A 135 4.82 -3.58 -21.18
CA THR A 135 4.81 -5.05 -21.25
C THR A 135 3.59 -5.55 -22.00
N THR A 136 3.82 -6.04 -23.23
CA THR A 136 2.76 -6.53 -24.13
C THR A 136 1.99 -7.73 -23.61
N SER A 137 2.59 -8.59 -22.79
CA SER A 137 1.91 -9.77 -22.24
C SER A 137 0.82 -9.45 -21.21
N ILE A 138 0.76 -8.20 -20.73
CA ILE A 138 -0.29 -7.71 -19.81
C ILE A 138 -1.12 -6.58 -20.43
N GLY A 139 -1.06 -6.41 -21.76
CA GLY A 139 -1.80 -5.38 -22.50
C GLY A 139 -1.13 -4.01 -22.59
N GLY A 140 0.11 -3.88 -22.10
CA GLY A 140 0.93 -2.69 -22.31
C GLY A 140 1.51 -2.59 -23.73
N SER A 141 2.13 -1.46 -24.05
CA SER A 141 2.83 -1.24 -25.32
C SER A 141 3.89 -0.14 -25.20
N ALA A 142 4.82 -0.09 -26.16
CA ALA A 142 5.80 1.00 -26.21
C ALA A 142 5.12 2.36 -26.39
N GLU A 143 4.02 2.39 -27.16
CA GLU A 143 3.18 3.54 -27.42
C GLU A 143 2.45 4.01 -26.15
N CYS A 144 1.88 3.09 -25.37
CA CYS A 144 1.23 3.41 -24.09
C CYS A 144 2.22 4.08 -23.13
N LEU A 145 3.41 3.49 -22.97
CA LEU A 145 4.46 4.11 -22.17
C LEU A 145 4.87 5.49 -22.72
N ALA A 146 4.97 5.64 -24.04
CA ALA A 146 5.36 6.91 -24.65
C ALA A 146 4.36 8.03 -24.34
N VAL A 147 3.06 7.77 -24.49
CA VAL A 147 1.99 8.75 -24.18
C VAL A 147 2.03 9.15 -22.71
N VAL A 148 2.13 8.18 -21.79
CA VAL A 148 2.22 8.49 -20.35
C VAL A 148 3.45 9.34 -20.05
N LYS A 149 4.61 9.02 -20.65
CA LYS A 149 5.84 9.81 -20.46
C LYS A 149 5.72 11.23 -20.99
N GLU A 150 5.05 11.42 -22.13
CA GLU A 150 4.78 12.73 -22.72
C GLU A 150 3.84 13.54 -21.82
N ALA A 151 2.74 12.95 -21.36
CA ALA A 151 1.80 13.59 -20.45
C ALA A 151 2.47 14.10 -19.16
N PHE A 152 3.32 13.30 -18.51
CA PHE A 152 4.07 13.75 -17.33
C PHE A 152 5.12 14.82 -17.64
N ALA A 153 5.72 14.80 -18.84
CA ALA A 153 6.63 15.86 -19.28
C ALA A 153 5.88 17.19 -19.48
N ASP A 154 4.67 17.14 -20.05
CA ASP A 154 3.80 18.29 -20.26
C ASP A 154 3.34 18.88 -18.93
N VAL A 155 2.87 18.06 -17.99
CA VAL A 155 2.54 18.51 -16.63
C VAL A 155 3.74 19.21 -15.98
N GLY A 156 4.92 18.59 -16.06
CA GLY A 156 6.15 19.17 -15.51
C GLY A 156 6.56 20.49 -16.18
N SER A 157 6.20 20.69 -17.45
CA SER A 157 6.40 21.96 -18.16
C SER A 157 5.36 23.00 -17.72
N MET A 158 4.08 22.62 -17.66
CA MET A 158 2.97 23.48 -17.28
C MET A 158 3.11 24.03 -15.86
N LEU A 159 3.62 23.23 -14.91
CA LEU A 159 3.82 23.67 -13.52
C LEU A 159 4.76 24.88 -13.38
N LYS A 160 5.67 25.10 -14.33
CA LYS A 160 6.68 26.18 -14.27
C LYS A 160 6.07 27.56 -14.46
N GLU A 161 5.02 27.67 -15.27
CA GLU A 161 4.44 28.94 -15.69
C GLU A 161 3.02 29.09 -15.17
N ARG A 162 2.62 30.32 -14.80
CA ARG A 162 1.27 30.58 -14.27
C ARG A 162 0.16 30.18 -15.26
N GLU A 163 0.39 30.41 -16.54
CA GLU A 163 -0.56 30.01 -17.59
C GLU A 163 -0.72 28.49 -17.67
N GLY A 164 0.39 27.74 -17.61
CA GLY A 164 0.36 26.29 -17.60
C GLY A 164 -0.34 25.72 -16.37
N ARG A 165 -0.09 26.29 -15.18
CA ARG A 165 -0.85 25.94 -13.97
C ARG A 165 -2.34 26.22 -14.13
N GLY A 166 -2.72 27.33 -14.77
CA GLY A 166 -4.11 27.62 -15.12
C GLY A 166 -4.77 26.55 -15.98
N GLN A 167 -4.03 25.97 -16.92
CA GLN A 167 -4.51 24.83 -17.72
C GLN A 167 -4.70 23.58 -16.85
N LEU A 168 -3.73 23.27 -15.97
CA LEU A 168 -3.84 22.15 -15.02
C LEU A 168 -5.04 22.31 -14.08
N TYR A 169 -5.33 23.54 -13.62
CA TYR A 169 -6.51 23.81 -12.79
C TYR A 169 -7.81 23.43 -13.49
N THR A 170 -7.89 23.71 -14.80
CA THR A 170 -9.07 23.37 -15.61
C THR A 170 -9.13 21.87 -15.91
N LEU A 171 -8.00 21.24 -16.24
CA LEU A 171 -7.92 19.83 -16.61
C LEU A 171 -8.21 18.89 -15.43
N PHE A 172 -7.76 19.26 -14.23
CA PHE A 172 -7.83 18.41 -13.03
C PHE A 172 -8.80 18.92 -11.96
N ASP A 173 -9.59 19.96 -12.27
CA ASP A 173 -10.56 20.58 -11.35
C ASP A 173 -9.95 20.94 -9.98
N VAL A 174 -8.79 21.61 -10.03
CA VAL A 174 -8.03 21.95 -8.82
C VAL A 174 -8.76 23.06 -8.04
N CYS A 175 -8.94 22.86 -6.74
CA CYS A 175 -9.60 23.82 -5.85
C CYS A 175 -8.85 25.16 -5.76
N GLU A 176 -9.61 26.23 -5.49
CA GLU A 176 -9.09 27.59 -5.22
C GLU A 176 -8.07 28.10 -6.27
N PRO A 177 -8.36 27.97 -7.58
CA PRO A 177 -7.39 28.24 -8.65
C PRO A 177 -6.93 29.71 -8.69
N ASP A 178 -7.74 30.64 -8.18
CA ASP A 178 -7.40 32.06 -8.09
C ASP A 178 -6.22 32.34 -7.15
N GLU A 179 -6.00 31.47 -6.16
CA GLU A 179 -4.88 31.56 -5.20
C GLU A 179 -3.56 31.01 -5.77
N ASP A 180 -3.60 30.42 -6.97
CA ASP A 180 -2.46 29.78 -7.63
C ASP A 180 -1.77 28.72 -6.74
N PRO A 181 -2.52 27.73 -6.19
CA PRO A 181 -2.02 26.80 -5.19
C PRO A 181 -0.83 25.97 -5.68
N LEU A 182 -0.78 25.62 -6.97
CA LEU A 182 0.33 24.86 -7.56
C LEU A 182 1.60 25.70 -7.78
N ALA A 183 1.59 27.00 -7.49
CA ALA A 183 2.82 27.80 -7.41
C ALA A 183 3.68 27.41 -6.19
N GLN A 184 3.07 26.82 -5.16
CA GLN A 184 3.78 26.32 -3.99
C GLN A 184 4.38 24.95 -4.31
N LYS A 185 5.68 24.78 -4.02
CA LYS A 185 6.39 23.55 -4.33
C LYS A 185 5.75 22.31 -3.70
N LEU A 186 5.34 22.39 -2.44
CA LEU A 186 4.73 21.25 -1.74
C LEU A 186 3.43 20.82 -2.41
N ASN A 187 2.53 21.75 -2.71
CA ASN A 187 1.29 21.47 -3.43
C ASN A 187 1.56 20.90 -4.84
N ALA A 188 2.56 21.43 -5.55
CA ALA A 188 2.94 20.91 -6.87
C ALA A 188 3.51 19.48 -6.80
N ASP A 189 4.32 19.18 -5.78
CA ASP A 189 4.87 17.84 -5.55
C ASP A 189 3.75 16.85 -5.19
N GLU A 190 2.83 17.24 -4.29
CA GLU A 190 1.66 16.43 -3.90
C GLU A 190 0.74 16.19 -5.09
N PHE A 191 0.39 17.24 -5.85
CA PHE A 191 -0.40 17.12 -7.07
C PHE A 191 0.24 16.14 -8.07
N THR A 192 1.55 16.24 -8.29
CA THR A 192 2.28 15.33 -9.20
C THR A 192 2.27 13.89 -8.69
N MET A 193 2.32 13.70 -7.37
CA MET A 193 2.20 12.38 -6.73
C MET A 193 0.79 11.81 -6.92
N ASP A 194 -0.25 12.60 -6.69
CA ASP A 194 -1.64 12.17 -6.79
C ASP A 194 -2.02 11.76 -8.22
N ILE A 195 -1.67 12.57 -9.22
CA ILE A 195 -1.93 12.20 -10.63
C ILE A 195 -1.16 10.95 -11.04
N SER A 196 -0.01 10.67 -10.41
CA SER A 196 0.75 9.45 -10.69
C SER A 196 0.02 8.20 -10.20
N PHE A 197 -0.75 8.28 -9.12
CA PHE A 197 -1.62 7.18 -8.69
C PHE A 197 -2.75 6.86 -9.66
N LEU A 198 -3.17 7.80 -10.52
CA LEU A 198 -4.13 7.51 -11.60
C LEU A 198 -3.55 6.57 -12.66
N VAL A 199 -2.23 6.53 -12.78
CA VAL A 199 -1.49 5.68 -13.74
C VAL A 199 -0.91 4.44 -13.05
N TYR A 200 -0.79 4.44 -11.73
CA TYR A 200 -0.25 3.31 -10.96
C TYR A 200 -1.28 2.22 -10.74
N SER A 201 -1.09 1.10 -11.43
CA SER A 201 -1.71 -0.16 -11.06
C SER A 201 -0.82 -0.86 -10.02
N GLN A 202 -1.01 -0.61 -8.72
CA GLN A 202 -0.38 -1.43 -7.66
C GLN A 202 -0.84 -2.90 -7.73
N VAL A 203 -1.94 -3.12 -8.44
CA VAL A 203 -2.53 -4.42 -8.77
C VAL A 203 -2.70 -4.48 -10.29
N ASN A 204 -2.64 -5.67 -10.87
CA ASN A 204 -3.00 -5.87 -12.27
C ASN A 204 -3.89 -7.10 -12.35
N ASP A 205 -5.16 -6.90 -12.03
CA ASP A 205 -6.20 -7.92 -12.05
C ASP A 205 -6.86 -7.97 -13.44
N PRO A 206 -6.63 -9.03 -14.24
CA PRO A 206 -7.25 -9.17 -15.56
C PRO A 206 -8.78 -9.27 -15.52
N ALA A 207 -9.37 -9.58 -14.37
CA ALA A 207 -10.82 -9.62 -14.18
C ALA A 207 -11.40 -8.23 -13.83
N SER A 208 -10.57 -7.28 -13.40
CA SER A 208 -11.04 -5.93 -13.10
C SER A 208 -11.32 -5.16 -14.39
N SER A 209 -12.45 -4.46 -14.40
CA SER A 209 -12.83 -3.53 -15.46
C SER A 209 -12.37 -2.10 -15.18
N ARG A 210 -11.62 -1.86 -14.10
CA ARG A 210 -11.15 -0.53 -13.72
C ARG A 210 -9.75 -0.30 -14.31
N PRO A 211 -9.51 0.83 -15.01
CA PRO A 211 -8.19 1.16 -15.54
C PRO A 211 -7.09 1.17 -14.46
N THR A 212 -7.39 1.66 -13.27
CA THR A 212 -6.45 1.72 -12.13
C THR A 212 -6.02 0.34 -11.60
N GLU A 213 -6.70 -0.73 -12.01
CA GLU A 213 -6.45 -2.09 -11.54
C GLU A 213 -6.09 -3.04 -12.69
N ASN A 214 -6.06 -2.57 -13.95
CA ASN A 214 -5.84 -3.38 -15.14
C ASN A 214 -5.07 -2.60 -16.21
N VAL A 215 -3.81 -2.97 -16.43
CA VAL A 215 -2.89 -2.28 -17.35
C VAL A 215 -3.40 -2.26 -18.79
N ALA A 216 -4.06 -3.33 -19.24
CA ALA A 216 -4.58 -3.41 -20.60
C ALA A 216 -5.64 -2.32 -20.85
N ILE A 217 -6.59 -2.20 -19.92
CA ILE A 217 -7.67 -1.20 -19.99
C ILE A 217 -7.10 0.21 -19.88
N ALA A 218 -6.18 0.44 -18.93
CA ALA A 218 -5.51 1.73 -18.80
C ALA A 218 -4.80 2.15 -20.09
N CYS A 219 -4.04 1.24 -20.70
CA CYS A 219 -3.34 1.54 -21.94
C CYS A 219 -4.28 1.76 -23.13
N GLU A 220 -5.40 1.06 -23.22
CA GLU A 220 -6.43 1.36 -24.23
C GLU A 220 -7.00 2.78 -24.04
N ASP A 221 -7.34 3.16 -22.80
CA ASP A 221 -7.87 4.49 -22.49
C ASP A 221 -6.87 5.62 -22.79
N PHE A 222 -5.60 5.44 -22.42
CA PHE A 222 -4.53 6.41 -22.67
C PHE A 222 -4.19 6.58 -24.15
N LEU A 223 -4.44 5.59 -24.99
CA LEU A 223 -4.17 5.68 -26.42
C LEU A 223 -5.33 6.33 -27.20
N LEU A 224 -6.51 6.44 -26.59
CA LEU A 224 -7.71 6.99 -27.21
C LEU A 224 -7.92 8.48 -26.90
N ASN A 225 -7.36 9.00 -25.81
CA ASN A 225 -7.58 10.35 -25.28
C ASN A 225 -6.24 11.05 -25.02
#